data_AF-A0A238KLB1-F1
#
_entry.id   AF-A0A238KLB1-F1
#
_cell.length_a   1.000
_cell.length_b   1.000
_cell.length_c   1.000
_cell.angle_alpha   90.00
_cell.angle_beta   90.00
_cell.angle_gamma   90.00
#
_symmetry.space_group_name_H-M   'P 1'
#
loop_
_entity.id
_entity.type
_entity.pdbx_description
1 polymer ?
#
loop_
_entity_poly.entity_id
_entity_poly.type
_entity_poly.pdbx_seq_one_letter_code
_entity_poly.pdbx_strand_id
1 'polypeptide(L)'
;MTGTVLILGANGRFGRSAAEAFWNAGWRVSVFDRSTDDLESAARGIDVIVNGWNPAYPDWEVTVPQLTQAIIEAAKSSGATVLQPGNVYVFGEHSGPVMDEHTPHGAQNPLGQIRIEMEAAYRAADVPVILLRAGDFLDTEASGNWFDKVLIQPIAKNKISYPGPLDTEHAWAYLPDMARAAVALCDIRSDLPKFADIPFAGYTLTGHELAALCAQALARPIRAKRMNWLPVYFVRPFWKVAKHLLEMKYLWRLPHHLDDSTLTTLLPNFTPTEPVEAIRMALSPVMEAQDQPRPDDVARHPVTAA
;
A
#
# COMPACT_ATOMS: atom_id res chain seq x y z
N MET A 1 19.27 4.48 22.13
CA MET A 1 18.21 3.47 22.16
C MET A 1 17.25 3.82 21.04
N THR A 2 16.97 2.86 20.17
CA THR A 2 15.95 2.93 19.12
C THR A 2 14.58 3.22 19.76
N GLY A 3 13.78 4.07 19.13
CA GLY A 3 12.57 4.64 19.72
C GLY A 3 11.46 3.62 19.99
N THR A 4 10.32 4.13 20.44
CA THR A 4 9.09 3.36 20.69
C THR A 4 8.06 3.66 19.60
N VAL A 5 7.36 2.64 19.11
CA VAL A 5 6.39 2.78 18.02
C VAL A 5 5.07 2.10 18.37
N LEU A 6 3.96 2.77 18.09
CA LEU A 6 2.60 2.22 18.16
C LEU A 6 2.08 1.95 16.75
N ILE A 7 1.79 0.69 16.44
CA ILE A 7 1.27 0.26 15.14
C ILE A 7 -0.25 0.18 15.22
N LEU A 8 -0.94 1.08 14.52
CA LEU A 8 -2.38 1.02 14.34
C LEU A 8 -2.71 0.11 13.16
N GLY A 9 -3.39 -1.02 13.38
CA GLY A 9 -3.78 -1.91 12.28
C GLY A 9 -2.68 -2.85 11.80
N ALA A 10 -1.97 -3.49 12.74
CA ALA A 10 -0.89 -4.44 12.43
C ALA A 10 -1.32 -5.68 11.62
N ASN A 11 -2.62 -5.97 11.53
CA ASN A 11 -3.15 -7.03 10.66
C ASN A 11 -3.35 -6.56 9.19
N GLY A 12 -3.21 -5.26 8.92
CA GLY A 12 -3.27 -4.69 7.59
C GLY A 12 -1.92 -4.76 6.89
N ARG A 13 -1.92 -4.58 5.56
CA ARG A 13 -0.73 -4.70 4.69
C ARG A 13 0.47 -3.88 5.19
N PHE A 14 0.30 -2.56 5.19
CA PHE A 14 1.35 -1.65 5.61
C PHE A 14 1.67 -1.78 7.11
N GLY A 15 0.64 -1.93 7.96
CA GLY A 15 0.83 -2.06 9.41
C GLY A 15 1.68 -3.29 9.78
N ARG A 16 1.44 -4.44 9.15
CA ARG A 16 2.23 -5.67 9.34
C ARG A 16 3.68 -5.45 8.93
N SER A 17 3.91 -5.00 7.69
CA SER A 17 5.27 -4.77 7.18
C SER A 17 6.02 -3.71 7.99
N ALA A 18 5.33 -2.66 8.45
CA ALA A 18 5.90 -1.66 9.34
C ALA A 18 6.28 -2.26 10.70
N ALA A 19 5.39 -3.02 11.34
CA ALA A 19 5.67 -3.67 12.62
C ALA A 19 6.94 -4.55 12.53
N GLU A 20 7.05 -5.35 11.48
CA GLU A 20 8.23 -6.19 11.21
C GLU A 20 9.49 -5.34 10.98
N ALA A 21 9.41 -4.30 10.14
CA ALA A 21 10.56 -3.44 9.84
C ALA A 21 11.07 -2.71 11.09
N PHE A 22 10.16 -2.13 11.89
CA PHE A 22 10.52 -1.47 13.15
C PHE A 22 11.13 -2.46 14.15
N TRP A 23 10.55 -3.66 14.29
CA TRP A 23 11.10 -4.71 15.15
C TRP A 23 12.52 -5.10 14.72
N ASN A 24 12.74 -5.33 13.43
CA ASN A 24 14.04 -5.69 12.87
C ASN A 24 15.08 -4.57 13.02
N ALA A 25 14.64 -3.32 13.05
CA ALA A 25 15.49 -2.17 13.35
C ALA A 25 15.74 -1.96 14.86
N GLY A 26 15.18 -2.82 15.72
CA GLY A 26 15.39 -2.79 17.17
C GLY A 26 14.50 -1.79 17.93
N TRP A 27 13.48 -1.22 17.29
CA TRP A 27 12.50 -0.37 17.98
C TRP A 27 11.63 -1.18 18.94
N ARG A 28 11.13 -0.54 20.00
CA ARG A 28 10.11 -1.17 20.85
C ARG A 28 8.76 -1.03 20.19
N VAL A 29 8.24 -2.13 19.66
CA VAL A 29 6.97 -2.18 18.92
C VAL A 29 5.81 -2.51 19.85
N SER A 30 4.80 -1.64 19.88
CA SER A 30 3.48 -1.90 20.46
C SER A 30 2.46 -2.00 19.34
N VAL A 31 1.54 -2.95 19.41
CA VAL A 31 0.43 -3.10 18.45
C VAL A 31 -0.86 -2.69 19.15
N PHE A 32 -1.66 -1.85 18.50
CA PHE A 32 -2.94 -1.41 19.04
C PHE A 32 -4.06 -2.41 18.74
N ASP A 33 -4.76 -2.87 19.78
CA ASP A 33 -5.97 -3.69 19.68
C ASP A 33 -7.23 -2.83 19.84
N ARG A 34 -8.00 -2.68 18.76
CA ARG A 34 -9.25 -1.89 18.74
C ARG A 34 -10.33 -2.39 19.70
N SER A 35 -10.26 -3.64 20.16
CA SER A 35 -11.28 -4.23 21.03
C SER A 35 -11.03 -3.97 22.51
N THR A 36 -9.78 -3.71 22.90
CA THR A 36 -9.37 -3.59 24.31
C THR A 36 -8.69 -2.28 24.64
N ASP A 37 -8.06 -1.63 23.66
CA ASP A 37 -7.18 -0.50 23.92
C ASP A 37 -7.89 0.84 23.74
N ASP A 38 -7.46 1.81 24.54
CA ASP A 38 -7.78 3.22 24.39
C ASP A 38 -6.60 3.93 23.70
N LEU A 39 -6.86 4.67 22.62
CA LEU A 39 -5.80 5.22 21.76
C LEU A 39 -4.94 6.26 22.48
N GLU A 40 -5.55 7.16 23.25
CA GLU A 40 -4.80 8.17 24.02
C GLU A 40 -3.89 7.50 25.04
N SER A 41 -4.41 6.49 25.74
CA SER A 41 -3.64 5.73 26.72
C SER A 41 -2.49 4.94 26.09
N ALA A 42 -2.73 4.30 24.94
CA ALA A 42 -1.73 3.54 24.20
C ALA A 42 -0.64 4.44 23.60
N ALA A 43 -0.96 5.69 23.26
CA ALA A 43 -0.01 6.65 22.70
C ALA A 43 0.92 7.28 23.75
N ARG A 44 0.64 7.16 25.06
CA ARG A 44 1.48 7.76 26.10
C ARG A 44 2.90 7.19 26.08
N GLY A 45 3.90 8.07 25.94
CA GLY A 45 5.31 7.70 25.92
C GLY A 45 5.76 6.99 24.63
N ILE A 46 4.95 7.07 23.57
CA ILE A 46 5.29 6.58 22.23
C ILE A 46 5.98 7.68 21.43
N ASP A 47 7.05 7.35 20.71
CA ASP A 47 7.75 8.29 19.84
C ASP A 47 7.06 8.45 18.48
N VAL A 48 6.53 7.35 17.93
CA VAL A 48 5.90 7.30 16.60
C VAL A 48 4.59 6.51 16.62
N ILE A 49 3.52 7.08 16.06
CA ILE A 49 2.27 6.39 15.78
C ILE A 49 2.20 6.08 14.28
N VAL A 50 2.17 4.80 13.91
CA VAL A 50 2.03 4.36 12.51
C VAL A 50 0.56 4.13 12.20
N ASN A 51 0.00 4.90 11.26
CA ASN A 51 -1.37 4.72 10.82
C ASN A 51 -1.49 3.64 9.74
N GLY A 52 -1.61 2.38 10.14
CA GLY A 52 -1.99 1.27 9.26
C GLY A 52 -3.50 1.00 9.18
N TRP A 53 -4.34 1.83 9.79
CA TRP A 53 -5.79 1.67 9.71
C TRP A 53 -6.31 2.01 8.32
N ASN A 54 -6.86 1.01 7.65
CA ASN A 54 -7.47 1.17 6.34
C ASN A 54 -8.86 0.51 6.33
N PRO A 55 -9.94 1.28 6.55
CA PRO A 55 -11.30 0.76 6.49
C PRO A 55 -11.65 0.28 5.07
N ALA A 56 -12.74 -0.46 4.91
CA ALA A 56 -13.20 -0.85 3.57
C ALA A 56 -13.68 0.38 2.80
N TYR A 57 -13.45 0.44 1.48
CA TYR A 57 -13.81 1.61 0.65
C TYR A 57 -15.23 2.16 0.89
N PRO A 58 -16.29 1.33 1.03
CA PRO A 58 -17.64 1.84 1.28
C PRO A 58 -17.81 2.65 2.57
N ASP A 59 -16.91 2.47 3.54
CA ASP A 59 -16.99 3.11 4.84
C ASP A 59 -16.09 4.35 4.94
N TRP A 60 -15.27 4.64 3.91
CA TRP A 60 -14.23 5.68 3.98
C TRP A 60 -14.78 7.07 4.30
N GLU A 61 -15.89 7.46 3.69
CA GLU A 61 -16.53 8.77 3.87
C GLU A 61 -16.82 9.06 5.34
N VAL A 62 -17.21 8.03 6.11
CA VAL A 62 -17.53 8.17 7.53
C VAL A 62 -16.31 7.94 8.41
N THR A 63 -15.55 6.87 8.13
CA THR A 63 -14.54 6.35 9.05
C THR A 63 -13.18 7.04 8.92
N VAL A 64 -12.75 7.43 7.72
CA VAL A 64 -11.42 8.06 7.53
C VAL A 64 -11.31 9.38 8.29
N PRO A 65 -12.27 10.32 8.22
CA PRO A 65 -12.19 11.57 8.98
C PRO A 65 -12.15 11.34 10.50
N GLN A 66 -12.97 10.42 11.01
CA GLN A 66 -13.03 10.09 12.45
C GLN A 66 -11.70 9.51 12.95
N LEU A 67 -11.14 8.53 12.23
CA LEU A 67 -9.86 7.93 12.60
C LEU A 67 -8.72 8.94 12.49
N THR A 68 -8.74 9.81 11.48
CA THR A 68 -7.73 10.87 11.31
C THR A 68 -7.74 11.82 12.50
N GLN A 69 -8.92 12.27 12.92
CA GLN A 69 -9.06 13.15 14.07
C GLN A 69 -8.59 12.48 15.38
N ALA A 70 -8.98 11.22 15.61
CA ALA A 70 -8.54 10.47 16.79
C ALA A 70 -7.01 10.30 16.85
N ILE A 71 -6.36 10.05 15.70
CA ILE A 71 -4.90 9.96 15.62
C ILE A 71 -4.25 11.32 15.88
N ILE A 72 -4.80 12.40 15.33
CA ILE A 72 -4.33 13.76 15.60
C ILE A 72 -4.40 14.08 17.10
N GLU A 73 -5.50 13.74 17.77
CA GLU A 73 -5.68 13.95 19.21
C GLU A 73 -4.70 13.13 20.05
N ALA A 74 -4.49 11.87 19.69
CA ALA A 74 -3.48 11.01 20.31
C ALA A 74 -2.06 11.55 20.11
N ALA A 75 -1.72 12.04 18.92
CA ALA A 75 -0.43 12.65 18.64
C ALA A 75 -0.23 13.97 19.40
N LYS A 76 -1.26 14.82 19.49
CA LYS A 76 -1.22 16.07 20.28
C LYS A 76 -0.97 15.82 21.76
N SER A 77 -1.64 14.83 22.34
CA SER A 77 -1.55 14.53 23.77
C SER A 77 -0.24 13.82 24.14
N SER A 78 0.30 12.98 23.25
CA SER A 78 1.54 12.23 23.48
C SER A 78 2.81 12.96 23.03
N GLY A 79 2.70 13.87 22.06
CA GLY A 79 3.84 14.45 21.35
C GLY A 79 4.44 13.54 20.27
N ALA A 80 3.81 12.40 19.97
CA ALA A 80 4.30 11.43 18.99
C ALA A 80 4.25 11.98 17.56
N THR A 81 5.23 11.57 16.74
CA THR A 81 5.18 11.77 15.28
C THR A 81 4.19 10.79 14.65
N VAL A 82 3.34 11.26 13.75
CA VAL A 82 2.45 10.38 12.96
C VAL A 82 3.15 9.96 11.68
N LEU A 83 3.30 8.66 11.46
CA LEU A 83 3.66 8.08 10.17
C LEU A 83 2.39 7.68 9.42
N GLN A 84 2.06 8.42 8.36
CA GLN A 84 0.89 8.23 7.52
C GLN A 84 1.31 7.62 6.17
N PRO A 85 0.91 6.38 5.82
CA PRO A 85 1.02 5.91 4.44
C PRO A 85 0.07 6.74 3.55
N GLY A 86 0.65 7.52 2.65
CA GLY A 86 -0.03 8.27 1.60
C GLY A 86 -0.20 7.44 0.34
N ASN A 87 -1.11 7.87 -0.54
CA ASN A 87 -1.29 7.23 -1.84
C ASN A 87 -1.48 8.27 -2.95
N VAL A 88 -1.39 7.82 -4.20
CA VAL A 88 -1.55 8.68 -5.38
C VAL A 88 -3.00 9.14 -5.64
N TYR A 89 -3.98 8.79 -4.78
CA TYR A 89 -5.40 9.12 -5.04
C TYR A 89 -5.71 10.60 -4.88
N VAL A 90 -4.82 11.38 -4.25
CA VAL A 90 -4.96 12.84 -4.15
C VAL A 90 -4.74 13.54 -5.50
N PHE A 91 -4.11 12.85 -6.45
CA PHE A 91 -3.80 13.38 -7.78
C PHE A 91 -4.94 13.15 -8.77
N GLY A 92 -5.17 14.16 -9.61
CA GLY A 92 -6.23 14.14 -10.61
C GLY A 92 -5.73 13.69 -11.98
N GLU A 93 -6.66 13.54 -12.93
CA GLU A 93 -6.35 13.20 -14.33
C GLU A 93 -5.44 14.23 -15.04
N HIS A 94 -5.21 15.40 -14.43
CA HIS A 94 -4.41 16.50 -14.97
C HIS A 94 -3.09 16.73 -14.22
N SER A 95 -2.71 15.87 -13.27
CA SER A 95 -1.50 16.05 -12.45
C SER A 95 -0.18 15.83 -13.20
N GLY A 96 -0.23 15.42 -14.48
CA GLY A 96 0.97 15.05 -15.26
C GLY A 96 1.51 13.66 -14.87
N PRO A 97 2.52 13.16 -15.60
CA PRO A 97 3.06 11.82 -15.36
C PRO A 97 4.03 11.76 -14.17
N VAL A 98 4.73 12.86 -13.88
CA VAL A 98 5.67 12.99 -12.75
C VAL A 98 4.94 13.62 -11.57
N MET A 99 4.90 12.90 -10.45
CA MET A 99 4.23 13.33 -9.22
C MET A 99 5.25 13.43 -8.08
N ASP A 100 5.28 14.58 -7.42
CA ASP A 100 6.16 14.91 -6.30
C ASP A 100 5.35 15.54 -5.14
N GLU A 101 6.02 15.97 -4.07
CA GLU A 101 5.41 16.65 -2.92
C GLU A 101 4.85 18.06 -3.22
N HIS A 102 5.13 18.61 -4.40
CA HIS A 102 4.65 19.92 -4.86
C HIS A 102 3.49 19.81 -5.85
N THR A 103 3.21 18.60 -6.31
CA THR A 103 2.16 18.32 -7.29
C THR A 103 0.79 18.63 -6.68
N PRO A 104 -0.02 19.52 -7.31
CA PRO A 104 -1.31 19.89 -6.76
C PRO A 104 -2.25 18.70 -6.58
N HIS A 105 -2.91 18.65 -5.43
CA HIS A 105 -3.96 17.69 -5.14
C HIS A 105 -5.22 18.06 -5.93
N GLY A 106 -5.44 17.39 -7.06
CA GLY A 106 -6.48 17.72 -8.03
C GLY A 106 -7.56 16.65 -8.25
N ALA A 107 -7.56 15.57 -7.45
CA ALA A 107 -8.55 14.51 -7.60
C ALA A 107 -9.97 15.02 -7.30
N GLN A 108 -10.94 14.76 -8.17
CA GLN A 108 -12.34 15.21 -8.00
C GLN A 108 -13.30 14.09 -7.59
N ASN A 109 -12.83 12.84 -7.62
CA ASN A 109 -13.62 11.68 -7.25
C ASN A 109 -13.71 11.53 -5.70
N PRO A 110 -14.76 10.87 -5.17
CA PRO A 110 -14.98 10.73 -3.74
C PRO A 110 -13.78 10.21 -2.93
N LEU A 111 -13.14 9.11 -3.34
CA LEU A 111 -12.01 8.54 -2.61
C LEU A 111 -10.77 9.45 -2.59
N GLY A 112 -10.58 10.21 -3.66
CA GLY A 112 -9.49 11.19 -3.75
C GLY A 112 -9.75 12.36 -2.82
N GLN A 113 -10.96 12.92 -2.85
CA GLN A 113 -11.37 14.01 -1.95
C GLN A 113 -11.21 13.63 -0.47
N ILE A 114 -11.62 12.42 -0.07
CA ILE A 114 -11.42 11.92 1.30
C ILE A 114 -9.93 11.93 1.71
N ARG A 115 -9.03 11.56 0.80
CA ARG A 115 -7.58 11.60 1.08
C ARG A 115 -7.04 13.02 1.10
N ILE A 116 -7.51 13.90 0.23
CA ILE A 116 -7.16 15.33 0.24
C ILE A 116 -7.55 15.96 1.57
N GLU A 117 -8.77 15.69 2.06
CA GLU A 117 -9.28 16.18 3.33
C GLU A 117 -8.46 15.63 4.52
N MET A 118 -8.14 14.33 4.52
CA MET A 118 -7.27 13.71 5.53
C MET A 118 -5.91 14.40 5.60
N GLU A 119 -5.26 14.62 4.47
CA GLU A 119 -3.94 15.24 4.40
C GLU A 119 -3.98 16.73 4.77
N ALA A 120 -5.07 17.43 4.41
CA ALA A 120 -5.31 18.80 4.86
C ALA A 120 -5.50 18.89 6.38
N ALA A 121 -6.24 17.93 6.98
CA ALA A 121 -6.42 17.85 8.42
C ALA A 121 -5.08 17.67 9.15
N TYR A 122 -4.22 16.75 8.68
CA TYR A 122 -2.87 16.56 9.23
C TYR A 122 -2.00 17.83 9.09
N ARG A 123 -2.04 18.50 7.93
CA ARG A 123 -1.29 19.75 7.72
C ARG A 123 -1.75 20.87 8.65
N ALA A 124 -3.04 20.92 8.99
CA ALA A 124 -3.61 21.90 9.92
C ALA A 124 -3.47 21.51 11.40
N ALA A 125 -3.17 20.25 11.70
CA ALA A 125 -3.20 19.70 13.06
C ALA A 125 -2.05 20.17 13.96
N ASP A 126 -1.01 20.79 13.40
CA ASP A 126 0.16 21.24 14.15
C ASP A 126 0.83 20.11 14.98
N VAL A 127 0.87 18.89 14.44
CA VAL A 127 1.65 17.74 14.96
C VAL A 127 2.72 17.33 13.96
N PRO A 128 3.83 16.69 14.37
CA PRO A 128 4.81 16.14 13.43
C PRO A 128 4.18 15.00 12.61
N VAL A 129 4.20 15.11 11.29
CA VAL A 129 3.66 14.11 10.36
C VAL A 129 4.69 13.78 9.29
N ILE A 130 4.96 12.49 9.11
CA ILE A 130 5.68 11.94 7.97
C ILE A 130 4.62 11.25 7.11
N LEU A 131 4.31 11.83 5.95
CA LEU A 131 3.44 11.22 4.96
C LEU A 131 4.30 10.55 3.91
N LEU A 132 4.31 9.21 3.90
CA LEU A 132 5.08 8.41 2.95
C LEU A 132 4.17 7.99 1.80
N ARG A 133 4.26 8.68 0.67
CA ARG A 133 3.34 8.52 -0.47
C ARG A 133 3.82 7.43 -1.42
N ALA A 134 2.95 6.49 -1.77
CA ALA A 134 3.31 5.39 -2.66
C ALA A 134 2.21 5.07 -3.69
N GLY A 135 2.61 4.33 -4.73
CA GLY A 135 1.71 3.70 -5.70
C GLY A 135 1.06 2.41 -5.16
N ASP A 136 0.68 1.51 -6.07
CA ASP A 136 0.06 0.23 -5.70
C ASP A 136 1.05 -0.73 -5.03
N PHE A 137 0.59 -1.47 -4.02
CA PHE A 137 1.46 -2.32 -3.22
C PHE A 137 1.78 -3.66 -3.87
N LEU A 138 3.06 -4.04 -3.82
CA LEU A 138 3.55 -5.41 -3.95
C LEU A 138 3.78 -5.94 -2.53
N ASP A 139 3.03 -6.98 -2.15
CA ASP A 139 3.01 -7.54 -0.80
C ASP A 139 3.59 -8.95 -0.80
N THR A 140 4.26 -9.34 0.28
CA THR A 140 4.84 -10.69 0.46
C THR A 140 3.85 -11.67 1.07
N GLU A 141 2.60 -11.24 1.33
CA GLU A 141 1.50 -12.10 1.76
C GLU A 141 0.23 -11.87 0.93
N ALA A 142 -0.65 -12.88 0.92
CA ALA A 142 -1.97 -12.75 0.30
C ALA A 142 -2.79 -11.68 1.04
N SER A 143 -3.07 -10.58 0.36
CA SER A 143 -3.54 -9.35 1.00
C SER A 143 -4.84 -8.80 0.41
N GLY A 144 -5.30 -9.37 -0.69
CA GLY A 144 -6.52 -8.90 -1.35
C GLY A 144 -6.30 -7.63 -2.17
N ASN A 145 -5.06 -7.29 -2.53
CA ASN A 145 -4.74 -6.09 -3.29
C ASN A 145 -4.98 -6.32 -4.79
N TRP A 146 -4.74 -5.28 -5.59
CA TRP A 146 -4.88 -5.40 -7.05
C TRP A 146 -3.94 -6.45 -7.62
N PHE A 147 -2.69 -6.49 -7.13
CA PHE A 147 -1.68 -7.42 -7.60
C PHE A 147 -2.15 -8.87 -7.47
N ASP A 148 -2.38 -9.36 -6.24
CA ASP A 148 -2.67 -10.77 -5.95
C ASP A 148 -4.05 -11.24 -6.43
N LYS A 149 -5.12 -10.45 -6.21
CA LYS A 149 -6.49 -10.87 -6.53
C LYS A 149 -6.90 -10.64 -7.98
N VAL A 150 -6.25 -9.72 -8.68
CA VAL A 150 -6.67 -9.34 -10.03
C VAL A 150 -5.59 -9.60 -11.05
N LEU A 151 -4.40 -8.99 -10.89
CA LEU A 151 -3.36 -9.02 -11.92
C LEU A 151 -2.78 -10.42 -12.08
N ILE A 152 -2.35 -11.04 -10.98
CA ILE A 152 -1.67 -12.35 -11.01
C ILE A 152 -2.61 -13.53 -10.73
N GLN A 153 -3.93 -13.31 -10.57
CA GLN A 153 -4.90 -14.40 -10.45
C GLN A 153 -4.76 -15.47 -11.55
N PRO A 154 -4.59 -15.11 -12.85
CA PRO A 154 -4.41 -16.11 -13.90
C PRO A 154 -2.95 -16.54 -14.12
N ILE A 155 -2.04 -16.32 -13.17
CA ILE A 155 -0.59 -16.56 -13.36
C ILE A 155 -0.26 -18.02 -13.70
N ALA A 156 -0.99 -19.00 -13.14
CA ALA A 156 -0.90 -20.42 -13.51
C ALA A 156 -1.17 -20.70 -15.00
N LYS A 157 -1.90 -19.80 -15.67
CA LYS A 157 -2.19 -19.86 -17.11
C LYS A 157 -1.19 -19.05 -17.93
N ASN A 158 0.00 -18.80 -17.39
CA ASN A 158 1.12 -18.09 -18.03
C ASN A 158 0.74 -16.67 -18.51
N LYS A 159 -0.08 -15.97 -17.75
CA LYS A 159 -0.53 -14.60 -18.08
C LYS A 159 -0.86 -13.78 -16.85
N ILE A 160 -0.78 -12.46 -16.99
CA ILE A 160 -1.37 -11.50 -16.05
C ILE A 160 -2.56 -10.79 -16.69
N SER A 161 -3.52 -10.35 -15.86
CA SER A 161 -4.70 -9.59 -16.27
C SER A 161 -4.57 -8.13 -15.85
N TYR A 162 -4.03 -7.29 -16.73
CA TYR A 162 -3.70 -5.90 -16.44
C TYR A 162 -4.92 -4.97 -16.59
N PRO A 163 -5.25 -4.10 -15.61
CA PRO A 163 -6.49 -3.30 -15.66
C PRO A 163 -6.48 -2.15 -16.68
N GLY A 164 -5.31 -1.73 -17.15
CA GLY A 164 -5.10 -0.60 -18.05
C GLY A 164 -4.69 -0.95 -19.48
N PRO A 165 -4.29 0.04 -20.29
CA PRO A 165 -3.37 -0.16 -21.42
C PRO A 165 -2.06 -0.79 -20.91
N LEU A 166 -1.40 -1.59 -21.75
CA LEU A 166 -0.22 -2.35 -21.32
C LEU A 166 1.07 -1.54 -21.36
N ASP A 167 1.06 -0.39 -22.04
CA ASP A 167 2.19 0.52 -22.23
C ASP A 167 2.10 1.77 -21.34
N THR A 168 1.14 1.80 -20.41
CA THR A 168 0.97 2.91 -19.45
C THR A 168 1.82 2.62 -18.22
N GLU A 169 2.72 3.54 -17.89
CA GLU A 169 3.51 3.53 -16.67
C GLU A 169 2.62 3.60 -15.43
N HIS A 170 2.96 2.80 -14.42
CA HIS A 170 2.21 2.70 -13.18
C HIS A 170 3.18 2.61 -12.01
N ALA A 171 2.93 3.36 -10.95
CA ALA A 171 3.75 3.36 -9.76
C ALA A 171 3.42 2.16 -8.86
N TRP A 172 4.46 1.44 -8.44
CA TRP A 172 4.40 0.29 -7.54
C TRP A 172 5.30 0.50 -6.34
N ALA A 173 4.89 0.00 -5.17
CA ALA A 173 5.71 0.02 -3.97
C ALA A 173 5.80 -1.37 -3.36
N TYR A 174 7.03 -1.89 -3.27
CA TYR A 174 7.29 -3.11 -2.52
C TYR A 174 7.21 -2.82 -1.03
N LEU A 175 6.24 -3.43 -0.36
CA LEU A 175 5.90 -3.10 1.03
C LEU A 175 7.06 -3.26 2.02
N PRO A 176 7.90 -4.31 1.94
CA PRO A 176 9.09 -4.39 2.78
C PRO A 176 10.06 -3.21 2.59
N ASP A 177 10.24 -2.73 1.36
CA ASP A 177 11.10 -1.56 1.10
C ASP A 177 10.46 -0.27 1.62
N MET A 178 9.17 -0.08 1.35
CA MET A 178 8.43 1.08 1.84
C MET A 178 8.45 1.13 3.38
N ALA A 179 8.33 -0.03 4.05
CA ALA A 179 8.43 -0.14 5.50
C ALA A 179 9.84 0.17 6.02
N ARG A 180 10.90 -0.31 5.36
CA ARG A 180 12.30 0.06 5.70
C ARG A 180 12.54 1.57 5.53
N ALA A 181 12.02 2.17 4.46
CA ALA A 181 12.12 3.61 4.24
C ALA A 181 11.37 4.38 5.34
N ALA A 182 10.18 3.92 5.73
CA ALA A 182 9.43 4.47 6.85
C ALA A 182 10.23 4.48 8.17
N VAL A 183 10.88 3.37 8.52
CA VAL A 183 11.75 3.32 9.71
C VAL A 183 12.88 4.33 9.62
N ALA A 184 13.58 4.37 8.49
CA ALA A 184 14.72 5.28 8.30
C ALA A 184 14.30 6.75 8.37
N LEU A 185 13.12 7.11 7.82
CA LEU A 185 12.54 8.45 7.96
C LEU A 185 12.18 8.76 9.42
N CYS A 186 11.63 7.78 10.16
CA CYS A 186 11.33 7.94 11.57
C CYS A 186 12.59 8.10 12.45
N ASP A 187 13.72 7.51 12.07
CA ASP A 187 15.00 7.71 12.75
C ASP A 187 15.50 9.16 12.63
N ILE A 188 15.25 9.83 11.51
CA ILE A 188 15.62 11.23 11.26
C ILE A 188 14.46 12.24 11.49
N ARG A 189 13.37 11.81 12.12
CA ARG A 189 12.13 12.61 12.24
C ARG A 189 12.31 14.00 12.86
N SER A 190 13.33 14.21 13.70
CA SER A 190 13.65 15.51 14.31
C SER A 190 14.14 16.55 13.31
N ASP A 191 14.67 16.10 12.18
CA ASP A 191 15.32 16.94 11.17
C ASP A 191 14.36 17.25 10.01
N LEU A 192 13.19 16.61 10.00
CA LEU A 192 12.14 16.80 9.00
C LEU A 192 11.26 18.03 9.35
N PRO A 193 10.66 18.70 8.34
CA PRO A 193 9.64 19.69 8.61
C PRO A 193 8.46 19.07 9.35
N LYS A 194 7.69 19.91 10.06
CA LYS A 194 6.56 19.46 10.87
C LYS A 194 5.53 18.65 10.07
N PHE A 195 5.34 18.95 8.79
CA PHE A 195 4.63 18.10 7.85
C PHE A 195 5.57 17.80 6.69
N ALA A 196 5.99 16.54 6.56
CA ALA A 196 6.85 16.07 5.47
C ALA A 196 6.03 15.14 4.56
N ASP A 197 5.75 15.58 3.33
CA ASP A 197 5.23 14.72 2.27
C ASP A 197 6.42 14.18 1.48
N ILE A 198 6.60 12.86 1.49
CA ILE A 198 7.77 12.21 0.94
C ILE A 198 7.29 11.16 -0.07
N PRO A 199 7.48 11.41 -1.37
CA PRO A 199 7.24 10.41 -2.40
C PRO A 199 8.18 9.21 -2.24
N PHE A 200 7.62 8.01 -2.24
CA PHE A 200 8.32 6.75 -2.34
C PHE A 200 8.17 6.23 -3.79
N ALA A 201 9.19 6.50 -4.61
CA ALA A 201 9.20 6.16 -6.03
C ALA A 201 8.91 4.68 -6.32
N GLY A 202 9.48 3.78 -5.50
CA GLY A 202 9.33 2.34 -5.66
C GLY A 202 9.75 1.88 -7.06
N TYR A 203 8.85 1.23 -7.80
CA TYR A 203 9.06 0.84 -9.19
C TYR A 203 8.05 1.50 -10.11
N THR A 204 8.51 2.00 -11.25
CA THR A 204 7.63 2.43 -12.34
C THR A 204 7.61 1.35 -13.40
N LEU A 205 6.46 0.70 -13.60
CA LEU A 205 6.34 -0.43 -14.50
C LEU A 205 5.10 -0.31 -15.38
N THR A 206 5.28 -0.59 -16.67
CA THR A 206 4.19 -0.90 -17.59
C THR A 206 3.66 -2.32 -17.35
N GLY A 207 2.49 -2.63 -17.91
CA GLY A 207 1.95 -3.99 -17.87
C GLY A 207 2.83 -5.00 -18.60
N HIS A 208 3.54 -4.58 -19.65
CA HIS A 208 4.51 -5.41 -20.36
C HIS A 208 5.75 -5.73 -19.49
N GLU A 209 6.32 -4.73 -18.84
CA GLU A 209 7.49 -4.90 -17.96
C GLU A 209 7.15 -5.75 -16.74
N LEU A 210 5.97 -5.53 -16.14
CA LEU A 210 5.50 -6.36 -15.03
C LEU A 210 5.40 -7.85 -15.42
N ALA A 211 4.86 -8.14 -16.61
CA ALA A 211 4.81 -9.51 -17.13
C ALA A 211 6.21 -10.08 -17.40
N ALA A 212 7.15 -9.26 -17.89
CA ALA A 212 8.52 -9.68 -18.11
C ALA A 212 9.24 -10.04 -16.80
N LEU A 213 9.08 -9.22 -15.75
CA LEU A 213 9.60 -9.51 -14.41
C LEU A 213 8.96 -10.77 -13.83
N CYS A 214 7.65 -10.97 -13.99
CA CYS A 214 7.00 -12.22 -13.59
C CYS A 214 7.58 -13.42 -14.36
N ALA A 215 7.85 -13.28 -15.66
CA ALA A 215 8.44 -14.34 -16.47
C ALA A 215 9.84 -14.71 -16.01
N GLN A 216 10.66 -13.70 -15.66
CA GLN A 216 11.99 -13.88 -15.12
C GLN A 216 11.96 -14.53 -13.73
N ALA A 217 11.10 -14.04 -12.83
CA ALA A 217 10.95 -14.55 -11.47
C ALA A 217 10.52 -16.03 -11.43
N LEU A 218 9.66 -16.44 -12.37
CA LEU A 218 9.10 -17.80 -12.47
C LEU A 218 9.85 -18.71 -13.45
N ALA A 219 10.89 -18.21 -14.13
CA ALA A 219 11.61 -18.91 -15.19
C ALA A 219 10.69 -19.55 -16.26
N ARG A 220 9.59 -18.87 -16.62
CA ARG A 220 8.62 -19.35 -17.64
C ARG A 220 7.97 -18.17 -18.36
N PRO A 221 7.49 -18.32 -19.62
CA PRO A 221 6.89 -17.22 -20.35
C PRO A 221 5.59 -16.74 -19.68
N ILE A 222 5.48 -15.44 -19.42
CA ILE A 222 4.24 -14.80 -18.93
C ILE A 222 3.84 -13.72 -19.93
N ARG A 223 2.56 -13.69 -20.31
CA ARG A 223 2.00 -12.68 -21.21
C ARG A 223 1.10 -11.70 -20.48
N ALA A 224 1.30 -10.41 -20.71
CA ALA A 224 0.34 -9.40 -20.29
C ALA A 224 -0.92 -9.46 -21.17
N LYS A 225 -2.11 -9.43 -20.55
CA LYS A 225 -3.38 -9.26 -21.25
C LYS A 225 -4.18 -8.16 -20.58
N ARG A 226 -4.85 -7.33 -21.38
CA ARG A 226 -5.79 -6.33 -20.88
C ARG A 226 -6.99 -7.02 -20.25
N MET A 227 -7.35 -6.59 -19.05
CA MET A 227 -8.51 -7.06 -18.32
C MET A 227 -9.79 -6.59 -19.00
N ASN A 228 -10.78 -7.48 -19.10
CA ASN A 228 -12.12 -7.09 -19.49
C ASN A 228 -12.86 -6.52 -18.26
N TRP A 229 -13.27 -5.25 -18.33
CA TRP A 229 -14.02 -4.59 -17.26
C TRP A 229 -15.52 -4.93 -17.24
N LEU A 230 -16.07 -5.53 -18.31
CA LEU A 230 -17.50 -5.83 -18.40
C LEU A 230 -18.04 -6.65 -17.21
N PRO A 231 -17.37 -7.72 -16.72
CA PRO A 231 -17.83 -8.44 -15.54
C PRO A 231 -17.99 -7.55 -14.31
N VAL A 232 -17.08 -6.59 -14.09
CA VAL A 232 -17.15 -5.65 -12.94
C VAL A 232 -18.38 -4.75 -13.04
N TYR A 233 -18.72 -4.28 -14.25
CA TYR A 233 -19.95 -3.50 -14.48
C TYR A 233 -21.21 -4.31 -14.19
N PHE A 234 -21.25 -5.61 -14.55
CA PHE A 234 -22.41 -6.47 -14.29
C PHE A 234 -22.63 -6.79 -12.81
N VAL A 235 -21.56 -6.97 -12.02
CA VAL A 235 -21.66 -7.26 -10.58
C VAL A 235 -21.80 -6.00 -9.72
N ARG A 236 -21.66 -4.81 -10.31
CA ARG A 236 -21.76 -3.51 -9.62
C ARG A 236 -22.96 -3.35 -8.68
N PRO A 237 -24.21 -3.71 -9.05
CA PRO A 237 -25.36 -3.52 -8.15
C PRO A 237 -25.32 -4.43 -6.91
N PHE A 238 -24.58 -5.54 -6.96
CA PHE A 238 -24.50 -6.53 -5.88
C PHE A 238 -23.20 -6.43 -5.07
N TRP A 239 -22.19 -5.70 -5.57
CA TRP A 239 -20.88 -5.57 -4.94
C TRP A 239 -20.52 -4.11 -4.66
N LYS A 240 -20.73 -3.65 -3.43
CA LYS A 240 -20.47 -2.25 -3.01
C LYS A 240 -19.03 -1.78 -3.30
N VAL A 241 -18.06 -2.69 -3.29
CA VAL A 241 -16.66 -2.40 -3.62
C VAL A 241 -16.47 -2.11 -5.12
N ALA A 242 -17.27 -2.70 -6.00
CA ALA A 242 -17.15 -2.50 -7.45
C ALA A 242 -17.32 -1.05 -7.88
N LYS A 243 -18.19 -0.27 -7.20
CA LYS A 243 -18.36 1.17 -7.45
C LYS A 243 -17.02 1.91 -7.30
N HIS A 244 -16.29 1.62 -6.24
CA HIS A 244 -15.01 2.23 -5.88
C HIS A 244 -13.86 1.76 -6.80
N LEU A 245 -13.87 0.48 -7.21
CA LEU A 245 -12.90 -0.02 -8.21
C LEU A 245 -13.09 0.63 -9.58
N LEU A 246 -14.34 0.88 -9.98
CA LEU A 246 -14.66 1.57 -11.23
C LEU A 246 -14.32 3.06 -11.17
N GLU A 247 -14.47 3.68 -10.01
CA GLU A 247 -14.03 5.06 -9.74
C GLU A 247 -12.52 5.19 -9.96
N MET A 248 -11.71 4.28 -9.40
CA MET A 248 -10.23 4.29 -9.50
C MET A 248 -9.68 3.76 -10.82
N LYS A 249 -10.54 3.39 -11.76
CA LYS A 249 -10.12 2.87 -13.07
C LYS A 249 -9.28 3.86 -13.87
N TYR A 250 -9.44 5.17 -13.65
CA TYR A 250 -8.68 6.18 -14.39
C TYR A 250 -7.19 6.11 -14.08
N LEU A 251 -6.79 5.76 -12.85
CA LEU A 251 -5.39 5.64 -12.45
C LEU A 251 -4.63 4.60 -13.29
N TRP A 252 -5.31 3.54 -13.74
CA TRP A 252 -4.74 2.54 -14.64
C TRP A 252 -4.56 3.01 -16.09
N ARG A 253 -5.05 4.21 -16.43
CA ARG A 253 -4.94 4.82 -17.76
C ARG A 253 -4.09 6.09 -17.74
N LEU A 254 -3.97 6.72 -16.59
CA LEU A 254 -3.11 7.86 -16.34
C LEU A 254 -1.68 7.33 -16.16
N PRO A 255 -0.73 7.62 -17.07
CA PRO A 255 0.68 7.32 -16.82
C PRO A 255 1.11 8.07 -15.56
N HIS A 256 1.70 7.38 -14.60
CA HIS A 256 2.17 8.01 -13.38
C HIS A 256 3.37 7.28 -12.78
N HIS A 257 4.31 8.09 -12.29
CA HIS A 257 5.38 7.68 -11.40
C HIS A 257 5.57 8.73 -10.30
N LEU A 258 6.22 8.33 -9.21
CA LEU A 258 6.58 9.22 -8.11
C LEU A 258 8.06 9.60 -8.26
N ASP A 259 8.36 10.89 -8.11
CA ASP A 259 9.74 11.40 -8.12
C ASP A 259 10.54 10.83 -6.93
N ASP A 260 11.82 10.54 -7.11
CA ASP A 260 12.68 9.90 -6.10
C ASP A 260 13.64 10.88 -5.39
N SER A 261 13.68 12.15 -5.81
CA SER A 261 14.74 13.08 -5.43
C SER A 261 14.73 13.39 -3.93
N THR A 262 13.56 13.61 -3.36
CA THR A 262 13.39 13.94 -1.93
C THR A 262 13.76 12.76 -1.05
N LEU A 263 13.29 11.55 -1.36
CA LEU A 263 13.67 10.36 -0.60
C LEU A 263 15.17 10.07 -0.71
N THR A 264 15.76 10.20 -1.90
CA THR A 264 17.19 9.97 -2.14
C THR A 264 18.06 10.99 -1.38
N THR A 265 17.60 12.25 -1.31
CA THR A 265 18.28 13.30 -0.55
C THR A 265 18.25 13.02 0.95
N LEU A 266 17.10 12.60 1.48
CA LEU A 266 16.92 12.31 2.90
C LEU A 266 17.61 11.00 3.31
N LEU A 267 17.59 9.98 2.44
CA LEU A 267 18.09 8.63 2.68
C LEU A 267 19.07 8.17 1.59
N PRO A 268 20.27 8.79 1.47
CA PRO A 268 21.20 8.53 0.36
C PRO A 268 21.76 7.09 0.33
N ASN A 269 21.65 6.36 1.44
CA ASN A 269 22.11 4.98 1.57
C ASN A 269 20.95 3.95 1.43
N PHE A 270 19.73 4.40 1.16
CA PHE A 270 18.60 3.49 0.98
C PHE A 270 18.75 2.71 -0.32
N THR A 271 18.83 1.39 -0.22
CA THR A 271 18.90 0.50 -1.37
C THR A 271 17.57 -0.25 -1.49
N PRO A 272 16.80 -0.05 -2.59
CA PRO A 272 15.61 -0.83 -2.85
C PRO A 272 15.97 -2.28 -3.20
N THR A 273 15.03 -3.19 -2.98
CA THR A 273 15.10 -4.57 -3.43
C THR A 273 15.10 -4.60 -4.96
N GLU A 274 15.87 -5.50 -5.56
CA GLU A 274 15.86 -5.68 -7.03
C GLU A 274 14.44 -6.03 -7.52
N PRO A 275 13.93 -5.43 -8.61
CA PRO A 275 12.55 -5.61 -9.04
C PRO A 275 12.14 -7.07 -9.27
N VAL A 276 13.04 -7.90 -9.81
CA VAL A 276 12.78 -9.32 -10.02
C VAL A 276 12.62 -10.09 -8.70
N GLU A 277 13.36 -9.71 -7.66
CA GLU A 277 13.25 -10.31 -6.32
C GLU A 277 11.95 -9.87 -5.65
N ALA A 278 11.62 -8.58 -5.69
CA ALA A 278 10.37 -8.09 -5.14
C ALA A 278 9.14 -8.74 -5.81
N ILE A 279 9.17 -8.92 -7.14
CA ILE A 279 8.12 -9.63 -7.87
C ILE A 279 8.09 -11.11 -7.51
N ARG A 280 9.24 -11.78 -7.36
CA ARG A 280 9.31 -13.18 -6.91
C ARG A 280 8.65 -13.35 -5.55
N MET A 281 9.00 -12.50 -4.59
CA MET A 281 8.42 -12.51 -3.25
C MET A 281 6.93 -12.21 -3.28
N ALA A 282 6.48 -11.28 -4.11
CA ALA A 282 5.06 -10.96 -4.24
C ALA A 282 4.22 -12.04 -4.94
N LEU A 283 4.85 -12.91 -5.74
CA LEU A 283 4.20 -14.05 -6.39
C LEU A 283 4.02 -15.25 -5.44
N SER A 284 4.91 -15.43 -4.45
CA SER A 284 4.96 -16.62 -3.58
C SER A 284 3.61 -16.98 -2.95
N PRO A 285 2.86 -16.04 -2.32
CA PRO A 285 1.62 -16.39 -1.62
C PRO A 285 0.53 -16.91 -2.55
N VAL A 286 0.49 -16.44 -3.80
CA VAL A 286 -0.48 -16.88 -4.80
C VAL A 286 -0.12 -18.25 -5.35
N MET A 287 1.18 -18.53 -5.50
CA MET A 287 1.66 -19.84 -5.95
C MET A 287 1.40 -20.91 -4.90
N GLU A 288 1.76 -20.64 -3.65
CA GLU A 288 1.52 -21.55 -2.52
C GLU A 288 0.03 -21.90 -2.37
N ALA A 289 -0.86 -20.91 -2.52
CA ALA A 289 -2.31 -21.14 -2.48
C ALA A 289 -2.84 -21.94 -3.67
N GLN A 290 -2.15 -21.93 -4.83
CA GLN A 290 -2.53 -22.70 -6.01
C GLN A 290 -2.03 -24.15 -5.98
N ASP A 291 -0.93 -24.40 -5.27
CA ASP A 291 -0.35 -25.73 -5.09
C ASP A 291 -1.06 -26.54 -3.98
N GLN A 292 -1.87 -25.90 -3.13
CA GLN A 292 -2.73 -26.60 -2.18
C GLN A 292 -3.87 -27.35 -2.90
N PRO A 293 -4.11 -28.65 -2.60
CA PRO A 293 -5.19 -29.41 -3.21
C PRO A 293 -6.53 -28.77 -2.89
N ARG A 294 -7.39 -28.59 -3.89
CA ARG A 294 -8.73 -28.07 -3.67
C ARG A 294 -9.55 -29.09 -2.87
N PRO A 295 -10.48 -28.67 -2.00
CA PRO A 295 -11.34 -29.61 -1.27
C PRO A 295 -12.05 -30.64 -2.17
N ASP A 296 -12.38 -30.24 -3.41
CA ASP A 296 -13.00 -31.11 -4.42
C ASP A 296 -12.06 -32.19 -5.00
N ASP A 297 -10.73 -31.99 -4.92
CA ASP A 297 -9.74 -32.95 -5.42
C ASP A 297 -9.47 -34.08 -4.40
N VAL A 298 -9.70 -33.82 -3.10
CA VAL A 298 -9.58 -34.83 -2.03
C VAL A 298 -10.71 -35.88 -2.12
N ALA A 299 -11.85 -35.53 -2.72
CA ALA A 299 -12.98 -36.43 -2.89
C ALA A 299 -12.83 -37.44 -4.05
N ARG A 300 -11.75 -37.37 -4.85
CA ARG A 300 -11.58 -38.20 -6.07
C ARG A 300 -10.55 -39.32 -5.98
N HIS A 301 -9.90 -39.51 -4.83
CA HIS A 301 -9.05 -40.67 -4.60
C HIS A 301 -9.65 -41.56 -3.50
N PRO A 302 -10.43 -42.61 -3.85
CA PRO A 302 -10.61 -43.69 -2.92
C PRO A 302 -9.24 -44.33 -2.70
N VAL A 303 -8.80 -44.32 -1.46
CA VAL A 303 -7.69 -45.16 -0.99
C VAL A 303 -8.10 -46.61 -1.29
N THR A 304 -7.58 -47.17 -2.38
CA THR A 304 -7.61 -48.62 -2.59
C THR A 304 -6.63 -49.20 -1.59
N ALA A 305 -7.18 -49.70 -0.49
CA ALA A 305 -6.47 -50.62 0.39
C ALA A 305 -6.16 -51.90 -0.39
N ALA A 306 -4.88 -52.28 -0.42
CA ALA A 306 -4.38 -53.62 -0.63
C ALA A 306 -3.18 -53.81 0.29
#